data_AF-A0A2U1QJD4-F1
#
_entry.id   AF-A0A2U1QJD4-F1
#
_cell.length_a   1.000
_cell.length_b   1.000
_cell.length_c   1.000
_cell.angle_alpha   90.00
_cell.angle_beta   90.00
_cell.angle_gamma   90.00
#
_symmetry.space_group_name_H-M   'P 1'
#
loop_
_entity.id
_entity.type
_entity.pdbx_description
1 polymer ?
#
loop_
_entity_poly.entity_id
_entity_poly.type
_entity_poly.pdbx_seq_one_letter_code
_entity_poly.pdbx_strand_id
1 'polypeptide(L)'
;MAWMLSLFLTFAIFAESRSTLIGFQKDPFAVTCNQVVGGKAGDDCTSIGDSFKLGLESLLANPNINCLAIFVGQWVCVDGSVSK
;
A
#
# COMPACT_ATOMS: atom_id res chain seq x y z
N MET A 1 29.99 11.87 -27.94
CA MET A 1 29.57 12.77 -26.84
C MET A 1 28.14 12.54 -26.36
N ALA A 2 27.15 12.31 -27.23
CA ALA A 2 25.75 12.08 -26.82
C ALA A 2 25.54 10.88 -25.86
N TRP A 3 26.30 9.80 -26.05
CA TRP A 3 26.26 8.62 -25.18
C TRP A 3 26.76 8.90 -23.75
N MET A 4 27.76 9.77 -23.61
CA MET A 4 28.27 10.19 -22.30
C MET A 4 27.28 11.11 -21.59
N LEU A 5 26.60 11.99 -22.34
CA LEU A 5 25.52 12.84 -21.83
C LEU A 5 24.30 12.03 -21.36
N SER A 6 23.90 11.01 -22.13
CA SER A 6 22.79 10.12 -21.76
C SER A 6 23.09 9.31 -20.49
N LEU A 7 24.33 8.84 -20.33
CA LEU A 7 24.75 8.11 -19.14
C LEU A 7 24.82 9.02 -17.91
N PHE A 8 25.27 10.27 -18.07
CA PHE A 8 25.31 11.24 -16.99
C PHE A 8 23.91 11.62 -16.49
N LEU A 9 22.95 11.78 -17.41
CA LEU A 9 21.56 12.10 -17.06
C LEU A 9 20.89 10.97 -16.28
N THR A 10 21.14 9.70 -16.60
CA THR A 10 20.57 8.59 -15.84
C THR A 10 21.16 8.54 -14.42
N PHE A 11 22.47 8.75 -14.25
CA PHE A 11 23.09 8.80 -12.91
C PHE A 11 22.58 9.96 -12.04
N ALA A 12 22.28 11.13 -12.63
CA ALA A 12 21.70 12.25 -11.90
C ALA A 12 20.31 11.93 -11.33
N ILE A 13 19.47 11.18 -12.08
CA ILE A 13 18.14 10.75 -11.61
C ILE A 13 18.26 9.83 -10.38
N PHE A 14 19.26 8.94 -10.33
CA PHE A 14 19.47 8.07 -9.16
C PHE A 14 19.91 8.85 -7.91
N ALA A 15 20.72 9.90 -8.06
CA ALA A 15 21.20 10.72 -6.94
C ALA A 15 20.08 11.59 -6.30
N GLU A 16 19.01 11.85 -7.03
CA GLU A 16 17.83 12.59 -6.56
C GLU A 16 16.73 11.70 -6.00
N SER A 17 16.99 10.38 -5.84
CA SER A 17 16.19 9.49 -5.00
C SER A 17 16.40 9.82 -3.51
N ARG A 18 16.26 11.10 -3.14
CA ARG A 18 16.00 11.49 -1.77
C ARG A 18 14.64 10.95 -1.45
N SER A 19 14.60 9.75 -0.87
CA SER A 19 13.48 9.31 -0.05
C SER A 19 13.23 10.44 0.93
N THR A 20 12.26 11.29 0.61
CA THR A 20 11.79 12.34 1.48
C THR A 20 11.15 11.60 2.64
N LEU A 21 11.95 11.33 3.67
CA LEU A 21 11.53 10.88 5.00
C LEU A 21 10.77 12.05 5.65
N ILE A 22 9.63 12.41 5.06
CA ILE A 22 8.69 13.35 5.65
C ILE A 22 7.79 12.49 6.54
N GLY A 23 8.06 12.59 7.84
CA GLY A 23 7.23 12.13 8.95
C GLY A 23 6.14 11.11 8.61
N PHE A 24 6.51 9.83 8.59
CA PHE A 24 5.54 8.84 9.04
C PHE A 24 5.29 9.17 10.51
N GLN A 25 4.14 9.79 10.79
CA GLN A 25 3.58 9.65 12.12
C GLN A 25 3.52 8.15 12.34
N LYS A 26 4.39 7.66 13.24
CA LYS A 26 4.37 6.26 13.62
C LYS A 26 3.04 6.09 14.31
N ASP A 27 2.08 5.59 13.55
CA ASP A 27 0.79 5.16 14.06
C ASP A 27 1.11 4.31 15.30
N PRO A 28 0.49 4.56 16.46
CA PRO A 28 0.70 3.75 17.66
C PRO A 28 0.36 2.27 17.43
N PHE A 29 -0.26 1.97 16.29
CA PHE A 29 -0.57 0.63 15.83
C PHE A 29 0.19 0.31 14.54
N ALA A 30 1.22 -0.51 14.65
CA ALA A 30 1.94 -1.00 13.47
C ALA A 30 1.19 -2.23 12.92
N VAL A 31 0.58 -2.05 11.74
CA VAL A 31 -0.05 -3.13 10.98
C VAL A 31 1.04 -3.89 10.21
N THR A 32 1.24 -5.16 10.56
CA THR A 32 2.09 -6.07 9.79
C THR A 32 1.19 -6.89 8.87
N CYS A 33 1.43 -6.83 7.57
CA CYS A 33 0.64 -7.58 6.59
C CYS A 33 1.42 -8.79 6.05
N ASN A 34 0.82 -9.97 6.12
CA ASN A 34 1.36 -11.22 5.60
C ASN A 34 0.83 -11.53 4.19
N GLN A 35 -0.42 -11.14 3.91
CA GLN A 35 -1.06 -11.36 2.62
C GLN A 35 -1.84 -10.13 2.15
N VAL A 36 -1.55 -9.70 0.92
CA VAL A 36 -2.26 -8.62 0.24
C VAL A 36 -3.01 -9.15 -0.98
N VAL A 37 -4.15 -8.52 -1.28
CA VAL A 37 -4.88 -8.69 -2.54
C VAL A 37 -5.04 -7.35 -3.23
N GLY A 38 -5.02 -7.38 -4.57
CA GLY A 38 -5.37 -6.22 -5.37
C GLY A 38 -6.88 -6.10 -5.48
N GLY A 39 -7.43 -4.93 -5.12
CA GLY A 39 -8.82 -4.58 -5.34
C GLY A 39 -9.20 -4.71 -6.81
N LYS A 40 -10.43 -5.11 -7.06
CA LYS A 40 -11.06 -5.29 -8.36
C LYS A 40 -12.24 -4.35 -8.51
N ALA A 41 -12.75 -4.22 -9.73
CA ALA A 41 -13.91 -3.40 -10.00
C ALA A 41 -15.14 -3.96 -9.26
N GLY A 42 -15.77 -3.12 -8.44
CA GLY A 42 -16.93 -3.51 -7.62
C GLY A 42 -16.58 -4.19 -6.30
N ASP A 43 -15.31 -4.27 -5.92
CA ASP A 43 -14.95 -4.74 -4.58
C ASP A 43 -15.37 -3.71 -3.52
N ASP A 44 -15.83 -4.22 -2.38
CA ASP A 44 -16.07 -3.47 -1.16
C ASP A 44 -15.59 -4.31 0.04
N CYS A 45 -15.70 -3.78 1.25
CA CYS A 45 -15.27 -4.52 2.44
C CYS A 45 -16.13 -5.77 2.71
N THR A 46 -17.37 -5.83 2.23
CA THR A 46 -18.23 -7.01 2.39
C THR A 46 -17.78 -8.12 1.45
N SER A 47 -17.59 -7.84 0.16
CA SER A 47 -17.18 -8.85 -0.82
C SER A 47 -15.78 -9.41 -0.53
N ILE A 48 -14.84 -8.56 -0.10
CA ILE A 48 -13.51 -8.99 0.35
C ILE A 48 -13.63 -9.77 1.66
N GLY A 49 -14.41 -9.27 2.62
CA GLY A 49 -14.63 -9.92 3.91
C GLY A 49 -15.16 -11.35 3.75
N ASP A 50 -16.17 -11.55 2.91
CA ASP A 50 -16.76 -12.86 2.63
C ASP A 50 -15.77 -13.80 1.94
N SER A 51 -14.98 -13.29 0.99
CA SER A 51 -13.99 -14.07 0.24
C SER A 51 -12.88 -14.62 1.14
N PHE A 52 -12.49 -13.86 2.17
CA PHE A 52 -11.40 -14.21 3.09
C PHE A 52 -11.88 -14.61 4.49
N LYS A 53 -13.20 -14.66 4.73
CA LYS A 53 -13.83 -14.93 6.03
C LYS A 53 -13.36 -13.97 7.13
N LEU A 54 -13.25 -12.70 6.80
CA LEU A 54 -12.81 -11.62 7.70
C LEU A 54 -13.99 -10.77 8.16
N GLY A 55 -13.92 -10.29 9.40
CA GLY A 55 -14.84 -9.27 9.90
C GLY A 55 -14.47 -7.87 9.40
N LEU A 56 -15.45 -6.97 9.41
CA LEU A 56 -15.26 -5.57 9.00
C LEU A 56 -14.13 -4.88 9.78
N GLU A 57 -14.05 -5.11 11.10
CA GLU A 57 -13.00 -4.55 11.96
C GLU A 57 -11.58 -4.90 11.50
N SER A 58 -11.37 -6.13 11.00
CA SER A 58 -10.07 -6.57 10.48
C SER A 58 -9.70 -5.82 9.19
N LEU A 59 -10.69 -5.51 8.35
CA LEU A 59 -10.48 -4.75 7.13
C LEU A 59 -10.28 -3.26 7.41
N LEU A 60 -10.97 -2.70 8.40
CA LEU A 60 -10.81 -1.31 8.84
C LEU A 60 -9.42 -1.01 9.44
N ALA A 61 -8.67 -2.04 9.85
CA ALA A 61 -7.29 -1.90 10.27
C ALA A 61 -6.34 -1.52 9.11
N ASN A 62 -6.76 -1.62 7.85
CA ASN A 62 -5.96 -1.18 6.72
C ASN A 62 -5.88 0.37 6.68
N PRO A 63 -4.69 0.99 6.80
CA PRO A 63 -4.57 2.45 6.97
C PRO A 63 -5.17 3.31 5.85
N ASN A 64 -5.27 2.75 4.63
CA ASN A 64 -5.74 3.46 3.45
C ASN A 64 -7.08 2.91 2.93
N ILE A 65 -7.86 2.22 3.77
CA ILE A 65 -9.11 1.61 3.33
C ILE A 65 -10.24 2.64 3.27
N ASN A 66 -10.98 2.63 2.16
CA ASN A 66 -12.29 3.23 2.06
C ASN A 66 -13.23 2.16 1.50
N CYS A 67 -14.07 1.59 2.37
CA CYS A 67 -14.95 0.47 2.01
C CYS A 67 -15.96 0.81 0.90
N LEU A 68 -16.19 2.09 0.60
CA LEU A 68 -17.12 2.53 -0.45
C LEU A 68 -16.41 2.84 -1.78
N ALA A 69 -15.07 2.81 -1.80
CA ALA A 69 -14.29 3.26 -2.95
C ALA A 69 -12.99 2.46 -3.11
N ILE A 70 -13.05 1.14 -2.94
CA ILE A 70 -11.92 0.27 -3.29
C ILE A 70 -11.77 0.30 -4.82
N PHE A 71 -10.59 0.66 -5.29
CA PHE A 71 -10.31 0.77 -6.72
C PHE A 71 -9.36 -0.33 -7.21
N VAL A 72 -9.37 -0.54 -8.53
CA VAL A 72 -8.54 -1.56 -9.17
C VAL A 72 -7.06 -1.30 -8.89
N GLY A 73 -6.38 -2.31 -8.33
CA GLY A 73 -4.95 -2.24 -8.02
C GLY A 73 -4.62 -1.67 -6.63
N GLN A 74 -5.60 -1.21 -5.85
CA GLN A 74 -5.40 -0.91 -4.43
C GLN A 74 -5.01 -2.19 -3.68
N TRP A 75 -3.96 -2.14 -2.87
CA TRP A 75 -3.60 -3.27 -2.01
C TRP A 75 -4.44 -3.26 -0.74
N VAL A 76 -5.08 -4.39 -0.44
CA VAL A 76 -5.84 -4.63 0.78
C VAL A 76 -5.20 -5.80 1.52
N CYS A 77 -4.85 -5.59 2.78
CA CYS A 77 -4.35 -6.63 3.66
C CYS A 77 -5.51 -7.54 4.10
N VAL A 78 -5.35 -8.84 3.88
CA VAL A 78 -6.35 -9.88 4.21
C VAL A 78 -5.82 -10.92 5.19
N ASP A 79 -4.52 -10.87 5.51
CA ASP A 79 -3.92 -11.58 6.63
C ASP A 79 -2.81 -10.72 7.22
N GLY A 80 -2.85 -10.51 8.53
CA GLY A 80 -1.95 -9.62 9.22
C GLY A 80 -2.24 -9.51 10.70
N SER A 81 -1.42 -8.71 11.38
CA SER A 81 -1.56 -8.44 12.81
C SER A 81 -1.35 -6.96 13.10
N VAL A 82 -2.02 -6.49 14.15
CA VAL A 82 -1.83 -5.15 14.67
C VAL A 82 -0.97 -5.27 15.93
N SER A 83 0.17 -4.59 15.95
CA SER A 83 1.05 -4.49 17.11
C SER A 83 0.96 -3.09 17.72
N LYS A 84 1.04 -3.02 19.05
CA LYS A 84 1.05 -1.79 19.83
C LYS A 84 2.48 -1.30 20.08
#